data_AF-A0A5Q4E1W5-F1
#
_entry.id   AF-A0A5Q4E1W5-F1
#
_cell.length_a   1.000
_cell.length_b   1.000
_cell.length_c   1.000
_cell.angle_alpha   90.00
_cell.angle_beta   90.00
_cell.angle_gamma   90.00
#
_symmetry.space_group_name_H-M   'P 1'
#
loop_
_entity.id
_entity.type
_entity.pdbx_description
1 polymer ?
#
loop_
_entity_poly.entity_id
_entity_poly.type
_entity_poly.pdbx_seq_one_letter_code
_entity_poly.pdbx_strand_id
1 'polypeptide(L)'
;MEEKIVKHPLHGFSSKYDGKSLVTYLYSEKPQTFTHKEPEEQPEDELKEIWVRSFVKFFEAPIDWYFNHVLGIKYEEDDDTLEETELFGLDYLQQWIIKNEFLDYEGDLNTFIDKGIKEGRLPLKNLGAVTAETLQEDVQPIRDMFNQKRGSLPQKSIPIDLEGENWRIAGVVDNVFGSTLIDYTFSDNIKYELRANLKTLLLSAQGAISASMLIDSGGEAIPLRVLEKEEALRKLDLLMGYLRKGMQSPLKFTLKATVKPKKGELTREKVTKAMRDEAYPNYRSPMPPNKYLQVLWEEGYFDDFDDNDLQELLNLSQLLNL
;
A
#
# COMPACT_ATOMS: atom_id res chain seq x y z
N MET A 1 15.07 57.41 -40.20
CA MET A 1 16.21 56.65 -39.64
C MET A 1 15.59 55.38 -39.07
N GLU A 2 15.72 54.25 -39.78
CA GLU A 2 15.09 52.98 -39.37
C GLU A 2 15.81 52.39 -38.16
N GLU A 3 15.07 52.14 -37.09
CA GLU A 3 15.59 51.54 -35.86
C GLU A 3 15.72 50.02 -36.08
N LYS A 4 16.94 49.54 -36.36
CA LYS A 4 17.25 48.12 -36.67
C LYS A 4 17.53 47.26 -35.42
N ILE A 5 16.86 47.53 -34.31
CA ILE A 5 17.07 46.76 -33.06
C ILE A 5 15.78 46.04 -32.69
N VAL A 6 15.80 44.71 -32.77
CA VAL A 6 14.69 43.85 -32.36
C VAL A 6 14.98 43.31 -30.96
N LYS A 7 14.16 43.69 -29.97
CA LYS A 7 14.27 43.17 -28.59
C LYS A 7 13.55 41.84 -28.48
N HIS A 8 14.32 40.77 -28.32
CA HIS A 8 13.78 39.43 -28.09
C HIS A 8 13.41 39.22 -26.61
N PRO A 9 12.30 38.51 -26.32
CA PRO A 9 12.04 37.97 -24.98
C PRO A 9 13.14 37.02 -24.53
N LEU A 10 13.40 36.98 -23.22
CA LEU A 10 14.40 36.10 -22.61
C LEU A 10 14.06 34.62 -22.78
N HIS A 11 12.76 34.28 -22.78
CA HIS A 11 12.28 32.90 -22.87
C HIS A 11 11.65 32.63 -24.25
N GLY A 12 11.98 31.48 -24.83
CA GLY A 12 11.49 31.07 -26.16
C GLY A 12 9.98 30.79 -26.23
N PHE A 13 9.33 30.56 -25.09
CA PHE A 13 7.88 30.35 -24.94
C PHE A 13 7.12 31.64 -24.57
N SER A 14 7.75 32.81 -24.71
CA SER A 14 7.06 34.07 -24.50
C SER A 14 5.90 34.22 -25.49
N SER A 15 4.72 34.62 -25.02
CA SER A 15 3.55 34.92 -25.86
C SER A 15 3.80 36.01 -26.92
N LYS A 16 4.92 36.73 -26.83
CA LYS A 16 5.40 37.64 -27.88
C LYS A 16 5.84 36.93 -29.17
N TYR A 17 6.12 35.62 -29.10
CA TYR A 17 6.46 34.77 -30.26
C TYR A 17 5.23 34.18 -30.98
N ASP A 18 4.01 34.42 -30.47
CA ASP A 18 2.73 34.02 -31.10
C ASP A 18 2.13 35.15 -31.97
N GLY A 19 2.86 36.27 -32.08
CA GLY A 19 2.45 37.46 -32.83
C GLY A 19 3.03 37.55 -34.23
N LYS A 20 2.56 38.50 -35.05
CA LYS A 20 3.05 38.72 -36.42
C LYS A 20 4.49 39.23 -36.50
N SER A 21 5.06 39.76 -35.41
CA SER A 21 6.37 40.43 -35.40
C SER A 21 7.54 39.55 -34.98
N LEU A 22 7.30 38.47 -34.24
CA LEU A 22 8.29 37.50 -33.78
C LEU A 22 7.63 36.12 -33.84
N VAL A 23 8.29 35.15 -34.46
CA VAL A 23 7.78 33.77 -34.62
C VAL A 23 8.81 32.79 -34.08
N THR A 24 8.37 31.77 -33.36
CA THR A 24 9.22 30.65 -32.92
C THR A 24 8.82 29.37 -33.65
N TYR A 25 9.81 28.60 -34.11
CA TYR A 25 9.59 27.31 -34.77
C TYR A 25 9.81 26.11 -33.82
N LEU A 26 10.09 26.39 -32.55
CA LEU A 26 10.54 25.38 -31.57
C LEU A 26 9.40 24.72 -30.79
N TYR A 27 8.26 25.38 -30.65
CA TYR A 27 7.16 24.92 -29.81
C TYR A 27 5.91 24.65 -30.67
N SER A 28 5.26 23.51 -30.44
CA SER A 28 3.97 23.17 -31.04
C SER A 28 2.85 23.54 -30.07
N GLU A 29 1.81 24.23 -30.54
CA GLU A 29 0.76 24.87 -29.73
C GLU A 29 -0.17 23.92 -28.95
N LYS A 30 0.00 22.60 -29.03
CA LYS A 30 -0.98 21.67 -28.45
C LYS A 30 -0.55 21.21 -27.06
N PRO A 31 -1.26 21.59 -25.98
CA PRO A 31 -1.10 20.90 -24.71
C PRO A 31 -1.39 19.42 -24.92
N GLN A 32 -0.51 18.55 -24.44
CA GLN A 32 -0.78 17.13 -24.42
C GLN A 32 -1.87 16.90 -23.38
N THR A 33 -3.06 16.52 -23.83
CA THR A 33 -4.08 15.93 -22.95
C THR A 33 -3.66 14.51 -22.64
N PHE A 34 -3.86 14.06 -21.40
CA PHE A 34 -3.72 12.66 -21.03
C PHE A 34 -4.47 11.82 -22.05
N THR A 35 -3.72 11.09 -22.87
CA THR A 35 -4.28 10.19 -23.85
C THR A 35 -4.33 8.85 -23.15
N HIS A 36 -5.53 8.41 -22.80
CA HIS A 36 -5.73 7.03 -22.40
C HIS A 36 -5.09 6.16 -23.48
N LYS A 37 -4.09 5.37 -23.10
CA LYS A 37 -3.66 4.28 -23.97
C LYS A 37 -4.92 3.45 -24.15
N GLU A 38 -5.46 3.38 -25.37
CA GLU A 38 -6.53 2.43 -25.67
C GLU A 38 -6.02 1.09 -25.15
N PRO A 39 -6.79 0.40 -24.28
CA PRO A 39 -6.36 -0.87 -23.76
C PRO A 39 -5.98 -1.72 -24.97
N GLU A 40 -4.76 -2.25 -25.00
CA GLU A 40 -4.56 -3.44 -25.82
C GLU A 40 -5.59 -4.43 -25.27
N GLU A 41 -6.62 -4.72 -26.07
CA GLU A 41 -7.64 -5.71 -25.74
C GLU A 41 -6.92 -7.05 -25.56
N GLN A 42 -6.45 -7.31 -24.35
CA GLN A 42 -6.11 -8.65 -23.94
C GLN A 42 -7.43 -9.42 -24.00
N PRO A 43 -7.48 -10.58 -24.67
CA PRO A 43 -8.71 -11.34 -24.79
C PRO A 43 -9.29 -11.59 -23.38
N GLU A 44 -10.59 -11.34 -23.19
CA GLU A 44 -11.31 -11.55 -21.91
C GLU A 44 -11.13 -12.97 -21.33
N ASP A 45 -10.74 -13.91 -22.20
CA ASP A 45 -10.53 -15.33 -21.94
C ASP A 45 -9.11 -15.70 -21.51
N GLU A 46 -8.18 -14.76 -21.39
CA GLU A 46 -6.82 -15.09 -20.92
C GLU A 46 -6.84 -15.40 -19.41
N LEU A 47 -6.49 -16.65 -19.06
CA LEU A 47 -6.34 -17.08 -17.68
C LEU A 47 -5.30 -16.20 -16.98
N LYS A 48 -5.76 -15.41 -16.01
CA LYS A 48 -4.88 -14.51 -15.28
C LYS A 48 -4.32 -15.18 -14.03
N GLU A 49 -3.07 -15.60 -14.11
CA GLU A 49 -2.33 -16.13 -12.96
C GLU A 49 -1.69 -15.00 -12.16
N ILE A 50 -1.91 -14.99 -10.84
CA ILE A 50 -1.29 -14.03 -9.94
C ILE A 50 -0.83 -14.69 -8.64
N TRP A 51 0.34 -14.29 -8.15
CA TRP A 51 0.84 -14.73 -6.87
C TRP A 51 0.07 -14.09 -5.71
N VAL A 52 -0.18 -14.82 -4.62
CA VAL A 52 -0.84 -14.31 -3.39
C VAL A 52 -0.24 -12.97 -2.94
N ARG A 53 1.10 -12.86 -2.92
CA ARG A 53 1.78 -11.61 -2.56
C ARG A 53 1.42 -10.46 -3.48
N SER A 54 1.38 -10.68 -4.79
CA SER A 54 1.04 -9.66 -5.78
C SER A 54 -0.42 -9.26 -5.70
N PHE A 55 -1.33 -10.23 -5.47
CA PHE A 55 -2.75 -9.98 -5.26
C PHE A 55 -2.99 -9.08 -4.05
N VAL A 56 -2.39 -9.40 -2.89
CA VAL A 56 -2.48 -8.57 -1.69
C VAL A 56 -1.87 -7.18 -1.91
N LYS A 57 -0.69 -7.12 -2.57
CA LYS A 57 0.00 -5.86 -2.86
C LYS A 57 -0.78 -4.93 -3.79
N PHE A 58 -1.52 -5.48 -4.75
CA PHE A 58 -2.38 -4.69 -5.62
C PHE A 58 -3.43 -3.92 -4.80
N PHE A 59 -4.16 -4.59 -3.90
CA PHE A 59 -5.20 -3.91 -3.11
C PHE A 59 -4.65 -2.96 -2.03
N GLU A 60 -3.38 -3.11 -1.63
CA GLU A 60 -2.72 -2.15 -0.74
C GLU A 60 -2.55 -0.78 -1.39
N ALA A 61 -2.20 -0.75 -2.68
CA ALA A 61 -1.89 0.46 -3.43
C ALA A 61 -2.11 0.23 -4.94
N PRO A 62 -3.37 0.23 -5.43
CA PRO A 62 -3.65 -0.19 -6.80
C PRO A 62 -3.10 0.78 -7.85
N ILE A 63 -3.03 2.08 -7.52
CA ILE A 63 -2.45 3.12 -8.38
C ILE A 63 -0.95 2.89 -8.54
N ASP A 64 -0.21 2.79 -7.43
CA ASP A 64 1.22 2.48 -7.42
C ASP A 64 1.49 1.16 -8.15
N TRP A 65 0.65 0.15 -7.94
CA TRP A 65 0.77 -1.14 -8.60
C TRP A 65 0.65 -1.01 -10.13
N TYR A 66 -0.33 -0.24 -10.63
CA TYR A 66 -0.51 0.03 -12.05
C TYR A 66 0.73 0.69 -12.68
N PHE A 67 1.26 1.75 -12.06
CA PHE A 67 2.48 2.39 -12.56
C PHE A 67 3.66 1.40 -12.60
N ASN A 68 3.85 0.65 -11.51
CA ASN A 68 4.99 -0.25 -11.37
C ASN A 68 4.95 -1.48 -12.29
N HIS A 69 3.77 -2.06 -12.52
CA HIS A 69 3.62 -3.36 -13.22
C HIS A 69 2.99 -3.24 -14.61
N VAL A 70 2.17 -2.22 -14.87
CA VAL A 70 1.56 -2.00 -16.19
C VAL A 70 2.37 -1.00 -16.99
N LEU A 71 2.70 0.16 -16.41
CA LEU A 71 3.50 1.17 -17.11
C LEU A 71 5.01 0.95 -17.02
N GLY A 72 5.47 0.18 -16.02
CA GLY A 72 6.90 -0.01 -15.74
C GLY A 72 7.59 1.26 -15.21
N ILE A 73 6.83 2.19 -14.64
CA ILE A 73 7.31 3.46 -14.09
C ILE A 73 7.44 3.33 -12.58
N LYS A 74 8.62 3.63 -12.05
CA LYS A 74 8.92 3.66 -10.62
C LYS A 74 9.46 5.03 -10.25
N TYR A 75 8.91 5.65 -9.21
CA TYR A 75 9.38 6.94 -8.69
C TYR A 75 10.19 6.83 -7.39
N GLU A 76 10.43 5.60 -6.93
CA GLU A 76 11.36 5.31 -5.85
C GLU A 76 12.76 5.71 -6.32
N GLU A 77 13.36 6.66 -5.64
CA GLU A 77 14.79 6.96 -5.74
C GLU A 77 15.42 6.26 -4.55
N ASP A 78 16.30 5.29 -4.81
CA ASP A 78 17.11 4.69 -3.76
C ASP A 78 18.01 5.80 -3.22
N ASP A 79 17.77 6.20 -1.97
CA ASP A 79 18.66 7.11 -1.26
C ASP A 79 19.90 6.32 -0.84
N ASP A 80 20.84 6.17 -1.77
CA ASP A 80 22.13 5.52 -1.56
C ASP A 80 23.09 6.39 -0.72
N THR A 81 22.61 7.45 -0.07
CA THR A 81 23.45 8.24 0.83
C THR A 81 23.77 7.43 2.07
N LEU A 82 25.07 7.21 2.29
CA LEU A 82 25.55 6.68 3.55
C LEU A 82 25.31 7.73 4.63
N GLU A 83 24.74 7.32 5.75
CA GLU A 83 24.58 8.23 6.88
C GLU A 83 25.95 8.76 7.35
N GLU A 84 26.07 10.08 7.42
CA GLU A 84 27.29 10.75 7.88
C GLU A 84 27.45 10.68 9.40
N THR A 85 26.38 10.31 10.12
CA THR A 85 26.32 10.28 11.58
C THR A 85 26.16 8.87 12.12
N GLU A 86 26.61 8.66 13.35
CA GLU A 86 26.32 7.41 14.08
C GLU A 86 24.81 7.25 14.35
N LEU A 87 24.38 6.00 14.56
CA LEU A 87 23.00 5.66 14.86
C LEU A 87 22.60 6.17 16.26
N PHE A 88 21.93 7.32 16.33
CA PHE A 88 21.40 7.89 17.58
C PHE A 88 19.97 7.42 17.90
N GLY A 89 19.23 6.96 16.91
CA GLY A 89 17.86 6.52 17.07
C GLY A 89 17.45 5.67 15.89
N LEU A 90 16.41 4.87 16.09
CA LEU A 90 15.92 3.98 15.06
C LEU A 90 14.80 4.66 14.26
N ASP A 91 14.88 4.57 12.94
CA ASP A 91 13.75 4.91 12.08
C ASP A 91 12.60 3.88 12.22
N TYR A 92 11.45 4.16 11.60
CA TYR A 92 10.27 3.29 11.69
C TYR A 92 10.49 1.88 11.13
N LEU A 93 11.31 1.74 10.09
CA LEU A 93 11.61 0.44 9.48
C LEU A 93 12.54 -0.38 10.38
N GLN A 94 13.60 0.23 10.90
CA GLN A 94 14.52 -0.38 11.85
C GLN A 94 13.79 -0.83 13.12
N GLN A 95 12.93 0.03 13.68
CA GLN A 95 12.08 -0.34 14.81
C GLN A 95 11.18 -1.53 14.46
N TRP A 96 10.54 -1.52 13.28
CA TRP A 96 9.67 -2.60 12.85
C TRP A 96 10.41 -3.95 12.72
N ILE A 97 11.64 -3.95 12.21
CA ILE A 97 12.48 -5.16 12.12
C ILE A 97 12.77 -5.71 13.52
N ILE A 98 13.21 -4.86 14.46
CA ILE A 98 13.53 -5.28 15.83
C ILE A 98 12.27 -5.77 16.56
N LYS A 99 11.12 -5.11 16.38
CA LYS A 99 9.84 -5.54 16.97
C LYS A 99 9.44 -6.94 16.50
N ASN A 100 9.64 -7.27 15.22
CA ASN A 100 9.40 -8.63 14.73
C ASN A 100 10.34 -9.65 15.37
N GLU A 101 11.63 -9.32 15.52
CA GLU A 101 12.58 -10.22 16.19
C GLU A 101 12.17 -10.49 17.64
N PHE A 102 11.69 -9.49 18.37
CA PHE A 102 11.23 -9.66 19.76
C PHE A 102 10.02 -10.57 19.92
N LEU A 103 9.21 -10.75 18.87
CA LEU A 103 8.05 -11.63 18.92
C LEU A 103 8.46 -13.10 19.16
N ASP A 104 9.55 -13.53 18.52
CA ASP A 104 10.08 -14.90 18.61
C ASP A 104 11.32 -15.01 19.52
N TYR A 105 11.81 -13.90 20.07
CA TYR A 105 13.02 -13.91 20.90
C TYR A 105 12.77 -14.46 22.31
N GLU A 106 13.35 -15.62 22.60
CA GLU A 106 13.30 -16.28 23.92
C GLU A 106 14.59 -16.06 24.76
N GLY A 107 15.57 -15.34 24.22
CA GLY A 107 16.87 -15.14 24.87
C GLY A 107 16.88 -14.03 25.94
N ASP A 108 18.06 -13.83 26.54
CA ASP A 108 18.30 -12.73 27.48
C ASP A 108 18.42 -11.38 26.75
N LEU A 109 17.78 -10.35 27.31
CA LEU A 109 17.74 -9.01 26.70
C LEU A 109 19.14 -8.38 26.59
N ASN A 110 20.00 -8.55 27.59
CA ASN A 110 21.35 -7.97 27.56
C ASN A 110 22.18 -8.57 26.42
N THR A 111 21.99 -9.86 26.14
CA THR A 111 22.62 -10.54 25.01
C THR A 111 22.12 -9.99 23.67
N PHE A 112 20.83 -9.69 23.56
CA PHE A 112 20.26 -9.05 22.38
C PHE A 112 20.85 -7.64 22.18
N ILE A 113 20.92 -6.85 23.25
CA ILE A 113 21.47 -5.49 23.25
C ILE A 113 22.94 -5.49 22.83
N ASP A 114 23.77 -6.32 23.46
CA ASP A 114 25.21 -6.42 23.15
C ASP A 114 25.46 -6.79 21.68
N LYS A 115 24.68 -7.75 21.16
CA LYS A 115 24.72 -8.12 19.74
C LYS A 115 24.28 -6.95 18.85
N GLY A 116 23.14 -6.33 19.12
CA GLY A 116 22.60 -5.22 18.33
C GLY A 116 23.53 -4.02 18.27
N ILE A 117 24.22 -3.69 19.37
CA ILE A 117 25.24 -2.64 19.42
C ILE A 117 26.45 -3.00 18.54
N LYS A 118 26.95 -4.23 18.62
CA LYS A 118 28.12 -4.69 17.84
C LYS A 118 27.83 -4.77 16.34
N GLU A 119 26.58 -5.05 15.96
CA GLU A 119 26.12 -5.06 14.58
C GLU A 119 25.73 -3.66 14.06
N GLY A 120 25.76 -2.62 14.90
CA GLY A 120 25.34 -1.27 14.53
C GLY A 120 23.82 -1.13 14.31
N ARG A 121 23.02 -2.06 14.85
CA ARG A 121 21.55 -2.10 14.74
C ARG A 121 20.84 -1.39 15.90
N LEU A 122 21.55 -1.09 16.98
CA LEU A 122 21.07 -0.34 18.12
C LEU A 122 22.01 0.83 18.42
N PRO A 123 21.49 1.95 18.96
CA PRO A 123 22.32 3.05 19.41
C PRO A 123 23.36 2.62 20.47
N LEU A 124 24.46 3.34 20.55
CA LEU A 124 25.55 3.01 21.48
C LEU A 124 25.15 3.25 22.95
N LYS A 125 25.80 2.48 23.85
CA LYS A 125 25.71 2.63 25.32
C LYS A 125 24.26 2.54 25.83
N ASN A 126 23.92 3.37 26.84
CA ASN A 126 22.64 3.35 27.52
C ASN A 126 21.45 3.66 26.59
N LEU A 127 21.68 4.38 25.49
CA LEU A 127 20.62 4.69 24.54
C LEU A 127 20.12 3.43 23.82
N GLY A 128 21.05 2.52 23.47
CA GLY A 128 20.69 1.21 22.93
C GLY A 128 19.88 0.37 23.89
N ALA A 129 20.26 0.37 25.17
CA ALA A 129 19.53 -0.35 26.21
C ALA A 129 18.09 0.18 26.36
N VAL A 130 17.93 1.50 26.55
CA VAL A 130 16.60 2.13 26.68
C VAL A 130 15.76 1.91 25.43
N THR A 131 16.36 1.97 24.24
CA THR A 131 15.66 1.72 22.97
C THR A 131 15.15 0.28 22.90
N ALA A 132 15.98 -0.70 23.23
CA ALA A 132 15.61 -2.12 23.21
C ALA A 132 14.53 -2.44 24.27
N GLU A 133 14.67 -1.91 25.48
CA GLU A 133 13.68 -2.04 26.56
C GLU A 133 12.32 -1.47 26.13
N THR A 134 12.30 -0.26 25.57
CA THR A 134 11.06 0.38 25.09
C THR A 134 10.39 -0.44 23.99
N LEU A 135 11.16 -0.93 23.01
CA LEU A 135 10.63 -1.77 21.94
C LEU A 135 10.13 -3.13 22.45
N GLN A 136 10.78 -3.70 23.47
CA GLN A 136 10.32 -4.93 24.09
C GLN A 136 9.01 -4.71 24.85
N GLU A 137 8.91 -3.62 25.62
CA GLU A 137 7.68 -3.24 26.32
C GLU A 137 6.51 -3.03 25.35
N ASP A 138 6.75 -2.37 24.21
CA ASP A 138 5.75 -2.20 23.14
C ASP A 138 5.27 -3.52 22.54
N VAL A 139 6.15 -4.50 22.38
CA VAL A 139 5.84 -5.80 21.75
C VAL A 139 5.20 -6.77 22.73
N GLN A 140 5.42 -6.59 24.03
CA GLN A 140 5.01 -7.53 25.07
C GLN A 140 3.50 -7.88 25.04
N PRO A 141 2.56 -6.93 24.95
CA PRO A 141 1.12 -7.24 24.88
C PRO A 141 0.76 -8.10 23.66
N ILE A 142 1.36 -7.78 22.51
CA ILE A 142 1.14 -8.49 21.24
C ILE A 142 1.69 -9.91 21.35
N ARG A 143 2.90 -10.06 21.90
CA ARG A 143 3.55 -11.36 22.10
C ARG A 143 2.77 -12.24 23.05
N ASP A 144 2.29 -11.69 24.15
CA ASP A 144 1.50 -12.44 25.14
C ASP A 144 0.17 -12.90 24.54
N MET A 145 -0.53 -12.02 23.82
CA MET A 145 -1.76 -12.38 23.11
C MET A 145 -1.49 -13.43 22.02
N PHE A 146 -0.43 -13.25 21.23
CA PHE A 146 -0.05 -14.19 20.17
C PHE A 146 0.23 -15.58 20.73
N ASN A 147 1.06 -15.65 21.78
CA ASN A 147 1.39 -16.90 22.48
C ASN A 147 0.16 -17.53 23.14
N GLN A 148 -0.72 -16.73 23.74
CA GLN A 148 -1.98 -17.20 24.31
C GLN A 148 -2.88 -17.85 23.24
N LYS A 149 -3.00 -17.22 22.06
CA LYS A 149 -3.90 -17.70 20.99
C LYS A 149 -3.33 -18.89 20.23
N ARG A 150 -2.02 -18.94 19.96
CA ARG A 150 -1.40 -20.10 19.31
C ARG A 150 -1.28 -21.32 20.24
N GLY A 151 -1.09 -21.09 21.55
CA GLY A 151 -0.78 -22.15 22.50
C GLY A 151 0.47 -22.94 22.10
N SER A 152 0.37 -24.27 22.10
CA SER A 152 1.45 -25.18 21.68
C SER A 152 1.34 -25.64 20.22
N LEU A 153 0.44 -25.04 19.44
CA LEU A 153 0.26 -25.42 18.04
C LEU A 153 1.47 -24.94 17.21
N PRO A 154 2.03 -25.77 16.33
CA PRO A 154 3.09 -25.35 15.43
C PRO A 154 2.51 -24.44 14.34
N GLN A 155 3.32 -23.47 13.91
CA GLN A 155 3.03 -22.67 12.73
C GLN A 155 3.05 -23.54 11.48
N LYS A 156 2.08 -23.31 10.59
CA LYS A 156 1.99 -23.93 9.27
C LYS A 156 1.88 -22.87 8.19
N SER A 157 2.51 -23.16 7.06
CA SER A 157 2.29 -22.46 5.80
C SER A 157 1.31 -23.27 4.96
N ILE A 158 0.22 -22.65 4.54
CA ILE A 158 -0.81 -23.29 3.72
C ILE A 158 -0.56 -22.88 2.25
N PRO A 159 -0.34 -23.85 1.34
CA PRO A 159 -0.30 -23.54 -0.08
C PRO A 159 -1.70 -23.13 -0.55
N ILE A 160 -1.75 -22.04 -1.29
CA ILE A 160 -2.95 -21.53 -1.95
C ILE A 160 -2.84 -21.88 -3.43
N ASP A 161 -3.86 -22.55 -3.93
CA ASP A 161 -4.03 -22.81 -5.36
C ASP A 161 -5.53 -22.76 -5.65
N LEU A 162 -5.99 -21.56 -6.00
CA LEU A 162 -7.40 -21.25 -6.22
C LEU A 162 -7.59 -20.89 -7.69
N GLU A 163 -8.60 -21.49 -8.31
CA GLU A 163 -8.97 -21.24 -9.69
C GLU A 163 -10.43 -20.79 -9.74
N GLY A 164 -10.69 -19.73 -10.49
CA GLY A 164 -12.03 -19.29 -10.89
C GLY A 164 -12.22 -19.43 -12.39
N GLU A 165 -13.20 -18.72 -12.94
CA GLU A 165 -13.56 -18.84 -14.37
C GLU A 165 -12.37 -18.52 -15.30
N ASN A 166 -11.73 -17.36 -15.11
CA ASN A 166 -10.63 -16.87 -15.95
C ASN A 166 -9.45 -16.36 -15.09
N TRP A 167 -9.22 -16.93 -13.91
CA TRP A 167 -8.12 -16.51 -13.03
C TRP A 167 -7.59 -17.67 -12.18
N ARG A 168 -6.32 -17.54 -11.77
CA ARG A 168 -5.68 -18.43 -10.81
C ARG A 168 -4.87 -17.62 -9.79
N ILE A 169 -5.05 -17.91 -8.51
CA ILE A 169 -4.25 -17.34 -7.43
C ILE A 169 -3.41 -18.45 -6.80
N ALA A 170 -2.09 -18.33 -6.91
CA ALA A 170 -1.13 -19.32 -6.40
C ALA A 170 -0.19 -18.71 -5.36
N GLY A 171 0.25 -19.49 -4.38
CA GLY A 171 1.26 -19.05 -3.41
C GLY A 171 1.15 -19.75 -2.07
N VAL A 172 1.59 -19.07 -1.01
CA VAL A 172 1.54 -19.57 0.36
C VAL A 172 1.03 -18.50 1.30
N VAL A 173 0.31 -18.91 2.34
CA VAL A 173 -0.09 -18.06 3.46
C VAL A 173 0.43 -18.68 4.75
N ASP A 174 1.22 -17.91 5.49
CA ASP A 174 1.82 -18.30 6.77
C ASP A 174 0.90 -17.99 7.96
N ASN A 175 1.40 -18.24 9.18
CA ASN A 175 0.74 -17.95 10.46
C ASN A 175 -0.57 -18.71 10.68
N VAL A 176 -0.68 -19.92 10.15
CA VAL A 176 -1.81 -20.81 10.43
C VAL A 176 -1.45 -21.77 11.55
N PHE A 177 -2.23 -21.76 12.62
CA PHE A 177 -2.06 -22.58 13.82
C PHE A 177 -3.28 -23.46 14.00
N GLY A 178 -3.15 -24.76 13.77
CA GLY A 178 -4.31 -25.67 13.70
C GLY A 178 -5.20 -25.34 12.50
N SER A 179 -6.41 -24.85 12.76
CA SER A 179 -7.38 -24.35 11.76
C SER A 179 -7.66 -22.85 11.93
N THR A 180 -6.73 -22.12 12.55
CA THR A 180 -6.89 -20.69 12.86
C THR A 180 -5.77 -19.88 12.25
N LEU A 181 -6.11 -18.83 11.49
CA LEU A 181 -5.15 -17.79 11.10
C LEU A 181 -4.96 -16.83 12.29
N ILE A 182 -3.71 -16.60 12.69
CA ILE A 182 -3.36 -15.62 13.74
C ILE A 182 -2.38 -14.63 13.13
N ASP A 183 -2.87 -13.49 12.64
CA ASP A 183 -2.02 -12.40 12.15
C ASP A 183 -1.80 -11.35 13.25
N TYR A 184 -0.77 -10.51 13.11
CA TYR A 184 -0.46 -9.46 14.07
C TYR A 184 0.07 -8.21 13.36
N THR A 185 -0.03 -7.06 14.05
CA THR A 185 0.56 -5.80 13.58
C THR A 185 1.13 -4.98 14.74
N PHE A 186 2.17 -4.20 14.46
CA PHE A 186 2.75 -3.21 15.38
C PHE A 186 2.27 -1.78 15.08
N SER A 187 1.27 -1.62 14.20
CA SER A 187 0.83 -0.34 13.68
C SER A 187 -0.65 -0.34 13.34
N ASP A 188 -1.30 0.80 13.59
CA ASP A 188 -2.72 1.05 13.32
C ASP A 188 -3.01 1.38 11.84
N ASN A 189 -2.05 1.13 10.96
CA ASN A 189 -2.26 1.38 9.53
C ASN A 189 -3.26 0.36 8.97
N ILE A 190 -4.36 0.86 8.40
CA ILE A 190 -5.44 0.08 7.79
C ILE A 190 -4.96 -0.97 6.77
N LYS A 191 -3.76 -0.80 6.17
CA LYS A 191 -3.17 -1.82 5.28
C LYS A 191 -2.99 -3.19 5.95
N TYR A 192 -2.78 -3.23 7.27
CA TYR A 192 -2.61 -4.49 8.00
C TYR A 192 -3.95 -5.21 8.18
N GLU A 193 -5.02 -4.45 8.44
CA GLU A 193 -6.39 -4.98 8.44
C GLU A 193 -6.77 -5.52 7.06
N LEU A 194 -6.48 -4.77 5.98
CA LEU A 194 -6.65 -5.26 4.61
C LEU A 194 -5.91 -6.58 4.38
N ARG A 195 -4.61 -6.65 4.71
CA ARG A 195 -3.79 -7.86 4.53
C ARG A 195 -4.40 -9.05 5.25
N ALA A 196 -4.78 -8.87 6.51
CA ALA A 196 -5.36 -9.93 7.31
C ALA A 196 -6.72 -10.39 6.75
N ASN A 197 -7.57 -9.45 6.30
CA ASN A 197 -8.83 -9.75 5.61
C ASN A 197 -8.61 -10.54 4.31
N LEU A 198 -7.64 -10.15 3.47
CA LEU A 198 -7.34 -10.86 2.22
C LEU A 198 -6.75 -12.25 2.47
N LYS A 199 -5.82 -12.40 3.43
CA LYS A 199 -5.31 -13.72 3.84
C LYS A 199 -6.45 -14.61 4.35
N THR A 200 -7.34 -14.07 5.18
CA THR A 200 -8.52 -14.77 5.68
C THR A 200 -9.41 -15.22 4.53
N LEU A 201 -9.65 -14.35 3.54
CA LEU A 201 -10.45 -14.67 2.36
C LEU A 201 -9.85 -15.82 1.54
N LEU A 202 -8.54 -15.75 1.25
CA LEU A 202 -7.82 -16.79 0.50
C LEU A 202 -7.86 -18.14 1.23
N LEU A 203 -7.60 -18.15 2.54
CA LEU A 203 -7.67 -19.36 3.35
C LEU A 203 -9.10 -19.91 3.49
N SER A 204 -10.11 -19.02 3.53
CA SER A 204 -11.54 -19.40 3.54
C SER A 204 -11.92 -20.06 2.22
N ALA A 205 -11.51 -19.50 1.08
CA ALA A 205 -11.74 -20.08 -0.25
C ALA A 205 -11.00 -21.42 -0.44
N GLN A 206 -9.85 -21.60 0.21
CA GLN A 206 -9.15 -22.89 0.25
C GLN A 206 -9.88 -23.92 1.14
N GLY A 207 -10.72 -23.47 2.08
CA GLY A 207 -11.32 -24.32 3.12
C GLY A 207 -10.32 -24.76 4.19
N ALA A 208 -9.25 -23.98 4.39
CA ALA A 208 -8.12 -24.36 5.25
C ALA A 208 -8.27 -23.91 6.72
N ILE A 209 -9.18 -22.97 7.00
CA ILE A 209 -9.38 -22.38 8.32
C ILE A 209 -10.86 -22.37 8.72
N SER A 210 -11.10 -22.42 10.04
CA SER A 210 -12.41 -22.24 10.68
C SER A 210 -12.50 -20.96 11.50
N ALA A 211 -11.35 -20.32 11.78
CA ALA A 211 -11.27 -19.07 12.54
C ALA A 211 -10.12 -18.21 12.01
N SER A 212 -10.24 -16.89 12.19
CA SER A 212 -9.19 -15.93 11.86
C SER A 212 -9.24 -14.75 12.83
N MET A 213 -8.07 -14.20 13.16
CA MET A 213 -7.96 -13.00 13.99
C MET A 213 -6.74 -12.17 13.61
N LEU A 214 -6.84 -10.87 13.86
CA LEU A 214 -5.74 -9.92 13.82
C LEU A 214 -5.47 -9.42 15.24
N ILE A 215 -4.25 -9.57 15.73
CA ILE A 215 -3.79 -8.94 16.96
C ILE A 215 -3.34 -7.52 16.61
N ASP A 216 -4.00 -6.51 17.17
CA ASP A 216 -3.69 -5.11 16.91
C ASP A 216 -2.42 -4.63 17.64
N SER A 217 -2.06 -3.37 17.43
CA SER A 217 -0.86 -2.77 18.04
C SER A 217 -0.93 -2.68 19.57
N GLY A 218 -2.13 -2.78 20.16
CA GLY A 218 -2.36 -2.78 21.61
C GLY A 218 -2.39 -4.18 22.23
N GLY A 219 -2.29 -5.24 21.40
CA GLY A 219 -2.38 -6.63 21.86
C GLY A 219 -3.82 -7.14 22.00
N GLU A 220 -4.82 -6.46 21.44
CA GLU A 220 -6.20 -6.96 21.38
C GLU A 220 -6.37 -7.90 20.17
N ALA A 221 -6.97 -9.07 20.39
CA ALA A 221 -7.27 -10.01 19.31
C ALA A 221 -8.65 -9.71 18.70
N ILE A 222 -8.64 -9.10 17.52
CA ILE A 222 -9.83 -8.75 16.74
C ILE A 222 -10.22 -9.94 15.85
N PRO A 223 -11.39 -10.57 16.05
CA PRO A 223 -11.82 -11.68 15.20
C PRO A 223 -12.17 -11.19 13.80
N LEU A 224 -11.73 -11.93 12.78
CA LEU A 224 -12.03 -11.67 11.37
C LEU A 224 -13.10 -12.66 10.89
N ARG A 225 -13.97 -12.19 9.99
CA ARG A 225 -15.05 -13.00 9.42
C ARG A 225 -14.47 -14.05 8.46
N VAL A 226 -14.54 -15.31 8.85
CA VAL A 226 -14.33 -16.46 7.96
C VAL A 226 -15.61 -16.70 7.17
N LEU A 227 -15.47 -16.87 5.86
CA LEU A 227 -16.59 -17.11 4.95
C LEU A 227 -16.68 -18.60 4.61
N GLU A 228 -17.88 -19.04 4.23
CA GLU A 228 -18.03 -20.34 3.58
C GLU A 228 -17.28 -20.35 2.25
N LYS A 229 -16.79 -21.52 1.85
CA LYS A 229 -15.90 -21.68 0.69
C LYS A 229 -16.49 -21.06 -0.58
N GLU A 230 -17.76 -21.33 -0.87
CA GLU A 230 -18.44 -20.83 -2.06
C GLU A 230 -18.67 -19.31 -2.00
N GLU A 231 -18.94 -18.74 -0.83
CA GLU A 231 -19.07 -17.29 -0.64
C GLU A 231 -17.70 -16.60 -0.84
N ALA A 232 -16.64 -17.21 -0.31
CA ALA A 232 -15.27 -16.72 -0.48
C ALA A 232 -14.82 -16.72 -1.95
N LEU A 233 -15.11 -17.79 -2.70
CA LEU A 233 -14.78 -17.86 -4.13
C LEU A 233 -15.51 -16.79 -4.95
N ARG A 234 -16.82 -16.60 -4.72
CA ARG A 234 -17.59 -15.51 -5.38
C ARG A 234 -17.03 -14.13 -5.08
N LYS A 235 -16.57 -13.93 -3.84
CA LYS A 235 -15.96 -12.67 -3.42
C LYS A 235 -14.61 -12.46 -4.10
N LEU A 236 -13.82 -13.51 -4.29
CA LEU A 236 -12.58 -13.47 -5.07
C LEU A 236 -12.84 -13.18 -6.56
N ASP A 237 -13.90 -13.73 -7.16
CA ASP A 237 -14.27 -13.42 -8.55
C ASP A 237 -14.50 -11.91 -8.73
N LEU A 238 -15.25 -11.29 -7.82
CA LEU A 238 -15.50 -9.84 -7.84
C LEU A 238 -14.19 -9.04 -7.69
N LEU A 239 -13.33 -9.42 -6.75
CA LEU A 239 -12.04 -8.76 -6.54
C LEU A 239 -11.13 -8.92 -7.76
N MET A 240 -11.11 -10.08 -8.41
CA MET A 240 -10.36 -10.28 -9.65
C MET A 240 -10.89 -9.42 -10.80
N GLY A 241 -12.19 -9.13 -10.83
CA GLY A 241 -12.77 -8.11 -11.72
C GLY A 241 -12.17 -6.72 -11.50
N TYR A 242 -12.09 -6.27 -10.25
CA TYR A 242 -11.42 -5.00 -9.90
C TYR A 242 -9.93 -5.01 -10.26
N LEU A 243 -9.24 -6.12 -10.04
CA LEU A 243 -7.84 -6.26 -10.44
C LEU A 243 -7.67 -6.10 -11.95
N ARG A 244 -8.51 -6.74 -12.76
CA ARG A 244 -8.48 -6.56 -14.22
C ARG A 244 -8.72 -5.12 -14.61
N LYS A 245 -9.74 -4.47 -14.04
CA LYS A 245 -10.00 -3.04 -14.27
C LYS A 245 -8.79 -2.19 -13.91
N GLY A 246 -8.17 -2.46 -12.75
CA GLY A 246 -6.97 -1.77 -12.27
C GLY A 246 -5.69 -2.04 -13.06
N MET A 247 -5.71 -3.02 -13.98
CA MET A 247 -4.62 -3.27 -14.92
C MET A 247 -4.82 -2.58 -16.26
N GLN A 248 -6.05 -2.19 -16.59
CA GLN A 248 -6.35 -1.42 -17.80
C GLN A 248 -6.21 0.09 -17.54
N SER A 249 -6.61 0.54 -16.35
CA SER A 249 -6.48 1.93 -15.92
C SER A 249 -6.28 2.02 -14.40
N PRO A 250 -5.61 3.06 -13.86
CA PRO A 250 -5.46 3.22 -12.42
C PRO A 250 -6.83 3.22 -11.71
N LEU A 251 -7.04 2.34 -10.73
CA LEU A 251 -8.27 2.41 -9.93
C LEU A 251 -8.30 3.72 -9.14
N LYS A 252 -9.42 4.44 -9.17
CA LYS A 252 -9.66 5.63 -8.33
C LYS A 252 -9.94 5.19 -6.88
N PHE A 253 -8.97 4.53 -6.25
CA PHE A 253 -9.05 3.92 -4.92
C PHE A 253 -7.74 4.11 -4.15
N THR A 254 -7.86 4.57 -2.90
CA THR A 254 -6.76 4.50 -1.93
C THR A 254 -7.30 4.09 -0.57
N LEU A 255 -6.48 3.44 0.25
CA LEU A 255 -6.92 2.98 1.59
C LEU A 255 -7.27 4.13 2.52
N LYS A 256 -6.64 5.30 2.38
CA LYS A 256 -7.02 6.47 3.17
C LYS A 256 -8.41 6.98 2.82
N ALA A 257 -8.83 6.79 1.56
CA ALA A 257 -10.12 7.23 1.08
C ALA A 257 -11.28 6.35 1.54
N THR A 258 -11.03 5.13 2.04
CA THR A 258 -12.07 4.24 2.57
C THR A 258 -12.43 4.53 4.03
N VAL A 259 -11.57 5.24 4.76
CA VAL A 259 -11.76 5.50 6.19
C VAL A 259 -13.00 6.35 6.43
N LYS A 260 -13.98 5.78 7.12
CA LYS A 260 -15.23 6.50 7.45
C LYS A 260 -14.97 7.68 8.39
N PRO A 261 -15.56 8.86 8.12
CA PRO A 261 -15.38 10.01 8.98
C PRO A 261 -16.08 9.84 10.33
N LYS A 262 -15.57 10.48 11.38
CA LYS A 262 -16.16 10.45 12.75
C LYS A 262 -17.63 10.90 12.82
N LYS A 263 -18.09 11.68 11.82
CA LYS A 263 -19.47 12.14 11.69
C LYS A 263 -19.89 12.12 10.21
N GLY A 264 -21.05 11.53 9.94
CA GLY A 264 -21.69 11.48 8.62
C GLY A 264 -21.15 10.40 7.70
N GLU A 265 -21.62 10.42 6.46
CA GLU A 265 -21.26 9.45 5.43
C GLU A 265 -20.00 9.87 4.65
N LEU A 266 -19.45 8.92 3.91
CA LEU A 266 -18.36 9.14 2.97
C LEU A 266 -18.92 9.83 1.72
N THR A 267 -18.53 11.07 1.48
CA THR A 267 -18.98 11.86 0.34
C THR A 267 -17.86 11.99 -0.68
N ARG A 268 -18.20 12.26 -1.95
CA ARG A 268 -17.25 12.54 -3.03
C ARG A 268 -16.14 13.49 -2.59
N GLU A 269 -16.51 14.66 -2.05
CA GLU A 269 -15.55 15.68 -1.60
C GLU A 269 -14.54 15.14 -0.57
N LYS A 270 -14.99 14.28 0.35
CA LYS A 270 -14.11 13.70 1.38
C LYS A 270 -13.16 12.67 0.80
N VAL A 271 -13.64 11.83 -0.11
CA VAL A 271 -12.83 10.83 -0.84
C VAL A 271 -11.76 11.53 -1.65
N THR A 272 -12.17 12.48 -2.49
CA THR A 272 -11.29 13.26 -3.34
C THR A 272 -10.26 14.02 -2.51
N LYS A 273 -10.68 14.60 -1.37
CA LYS A 273 -9.76 15.25 -0.43
C LYS A 273 -8.77 14.25 0.17
N ALA A 274 -9.21 13.07 0.61
CA ALA A 274 -8.31 12.06 1.20
C ALA A 274 -7.24 11.60 0.21
N MET A 275 -7.62 11.36 -1.06
CA MET A 275 -6.67 11.04 -2.13
C MET A 275 -5.72 12.21 -2.42
N ARG A 276 -6.22 13.45 -2.38
CA ARG A 276 -5.40 14.65 -2.57
C ARG A 276 -4.42 14.88 -1.43
N ASP A 277 -4.83 14.67 -0.19
CA ASP A 277 -3.98 14.77 1.00
C ASP A 277 -2.89 13.67 1.01
N GLU A 278 -3.12 12.56 0.31
CA GLU A 278 -2.11 11.52 0.09
C GLU A 278 -1.10 11.87 -1.01
N ALA A 279 -1.56 12.54 -2.06
CA ALA A 279 -0.69 13.09 -3.12
C ALA A 279 0.17 14.25 -2.60
N TYR A 280 -0.45 15.18 -1.86
CA TYR A 280 0.16 16.41 -1.37
C TYR A 280 0.00 16.51 0.15
N PRO A 281 0.70 15.65 0.92
CA PRO A 281 0.66 15.72 2.36
C PRO A 281 1.18 17.06 2.86
N ASN A 282 0.59 17.55 3.95
CA ASN A 282 1.11 18.73 4.63
C ASN A 282 2.45 18.42 5.33
N TYR A 283 3.18 19.47 5.71
CA TYR A 283 4.49 19.37 6.35
C TYR A 283 4.51 18.61 7.70
N ARG A 284 3.35 18.32 8.30
CA ARG A 284 3.22 17.55 9.54
C ARG A 284 2.94 16.06 9.29
N SER A 285 2.69 15.68 8.04
CA SER A 285 2.50 14.29 7.68
C SER A 285 3.81 13.52 7.91
N PRO A 286 3.78 12.39 8.63
CA PRO A 286 4.94 11.51 8.73
C PRO A 286 5.20 10.73 7.43
N MET A 287 4.22 10.72 6.51
CA MET A 287 4.33 10.02 5.23
C MET A 287 4.78 10.99 4.13
N PRO A 288 5.72 10.57 3.27
CA PRO A 288 6.13 11.35 2.11
C PRO A 288 4.97 11.49 1.09
N PRO A 289 5.05 12.47 0.19
CA PRO A 289 4.11 12.60 -0.93
C PRO A 289 4.08 11.34 -1.80
N ASN A 290 2.89 10.88 -2.16
CA ASN A 290 2.74 9.81 -3.15
C ASN A 290 2.89 10.40 -4.57
N LYS A 291 4.08 10.22 -5.16
CA LYS A 291 4.42 10.73 -6.51
C LYS A 291 3.49 10.16 -7.60
N TYR A 292 3.03 8.92 -7.49
CA TYR A 292 2.10 8.32 -8.47
C TYR A 292 0.76 9.06 -8.47
N LEU A 293 0.22 9.36 -7.29
CA LEU A 293 -1.00 10.15 -7.16
C LEU A 293 -0.82 11.59 -7.66
N GLN A 294 0.33 12.22 -7.40
CA GLN A 294 0.62 13.59 -7.89
C GLN A 294 0.53 13.67 -9.41
N VAL A 295 1.12 12.70 -10.11
CA VAL A 295 1.07 12.62 -11.57
C VAL A 295 -0.37 12.49 -12.07
N LEU A 296 -1.17 11.62 -11.45
CA LEU A 296 -2.59 11.51 -11.81
C LEU A 296 -3.39 12.79 -11.56
N TRP A 297 -3.05 13.55 -10.52
CA TRP A 297 -3.65 14.87 -10.28
C TRP A 297 -3.23 15.92 -11.30
N GLU A 298 -1.96 15.94 -11.68
CA GLU A 298 -1.41 16.86 -12.68
C GLU A 298 -1.96 16.61 -14.08
N GLU A 299 -2.22 15.33 -14.40
CA GLU A 299 -2.84 14.90 -15.66
C GLU A 299 -4.38 15.05 -15.68
N GLY A 300 -4.99 15.52 -14.59
CA GLY A 300 -6.44 15.71 -14.50
C GLY A 300 -7.26 14.41 -14.42
N TYR A 301 -6.63 13.28 -14.04
CA TYR A 301 -7.28 11.95 -13.99
C TYR A 301 -8.45 11.85 -13.00
N PHE A 302 -8.50 12.77 -12.02
CA PHE A 302 -9.56 12.83 -11.01
C PHE A 302 -10.58 13.95 -11.26
N ASP A 303 -10.43 14.74 -12.33
CA ASP A 303 -11.33 15.86 -12.63
C ASP A 303 -12.76 15.38 -12.94
N ASP A 304 -12.87 14.18 -13.51
CA ASP A 304 -14.10 13.49 -13.86
C ASP A 304 -14.63 12.57 -12.74
N PHE A 305 -13.98 12.52 -11.57
CA PHE A 305 -14.40 11.62 -10.48
C PHE A 305 -15.88 11.84 -10.15
N ASP A 306 -16.76 10.88 -10.39
CA ASP A 306 -18.22 11.08 -10.29
C ASP A 306 -18.87 10.23 -9.17
N ASP A 307 -20.21 10.19 -9.16
CA ASP A 307 -20.95 9.38 -8.18
C ASP A 307 -20.83 7.86 -8.47
N ASN A 308 -20.59 7.46 -9.72
CA ASN A 308 -20.35 6.05 -10.05
C ASN A 308 -18.99 5.61 -9.50
N ASP A 309 -17.95 6.43 -9.65
CA ASP A 309 -16.63 6.19 -9.06
C ASP A 309 -16.71 6.07 -7.53
N LEU A 310 -17.51 6.93 -6.88
CA LEU A 310 -17.76 6.84 -5.44
C LEU A 310 -18.42 5.51 -5.06
N GLN A 311 -19.46 5.09 -5.80
CA GLN A 311 -20.13 3.81 -5.54
C GLN A 311 -19.19 2.62 -5.77
N GLU A 312 -18.36 2.66 -6.81
CA GLU A 312 -17.37 1.62 -7.04
C GLU A 312 -16.35 1.52 -5.91
N LEU A 313 -15.86 2.66 -5.40
CA LEU A 313 -14.97 2.70 -4.25
C LEU A 313 -15.64 2.10 -3.01
N LEU A 314 -16.90 2.46 -2.75
CA LEU A 314 -17.66 1.94 -1.60
C LEU A 314 -17.88 0.43 -1.72
N ASN A 315 -18.24 -0.05 -2.92
CA ASN A 315 -18.39 -1.48 -3.19
C ASN A 315 -17.08 -2.23 -2.97
N LEU A 316 -15.96 -1.70 -3.47
CA LEU A 316 -14.64 -2.29 -3.25
C LEU A 316 -14.25 -2.27 -1.77
N SER A 317 -14.50 -1.16 -1.05
CA SER A 317 -14.26 -1.07 0.41
C SER A 317 -15.03 -2.16 1.16
N GLN A 318 -16.31 -2.35 0.82
CA GLN A 318 -17.14 -3.39 1.43
C GLN A 318 -16.62 -4.80 1.10
N LEU A 319 -16.17 -5.04 -0.13
CA LEU A 319 -15.51 -6.31 -0.49
C LEU A 319 -14.20 -6.50 0.27
N LEU A 320 -13.46 -5.45 0.59
CA LEU A 320 -12.21 -5.57 1.35
C LEU A 320 -12.42 -5.59 2.87
N ASN A 321 -13.67 -5.49 3.34
CA ASN A 321 -14.04 -5.32 4.75
C ASN A 321 -13.38 -4.09 5.39
N LEU A 322 -13.34 -2.97 4.69
CA LEU A 322 -12.78 -1.68 5.14
C LEU A 322 -13.85 -0.64 5.47
#